data_AF-A0A6G3RQQ6-F1
#
_entry.id   AF-A0A6G3RQQ6-F1
#
_cell.length_a   1.000
_cell.length_b   1.000
_cell.length_c   1.000
_cell.angle_alpha   90.00
_cell.angle_beta   90.00
_cell.angle_gamma   90.00
#
_symmetry.space_group_name_H-M   'P 1'
#
loop_
_entity.id
_entity.type
_entity.pdbx_description
1 polymer ?
#
loop_
_entity_poly.entity_id
_entity_poly.type
_entity_poly.pdbx_seq_one_letter_code
_entity_poly.pdbx_strand_id
1 'polypeptide(L)'
;MNLRFPDPDQRAAIEAAARQEGVSMQEYILRAAVDRATAVEKTFLAAFKASQTRSGDAFRDLTDLDPSAEQRAAERAARAELDAGARGHAA
;
A
#
# COMPACT_ATOMS: atom_id res chain seq x y z
N MET A 1 -29.12 -9.24 10.99
CA MET A 1 -28.84 -9.53 9.56
C MET A 1 -29.79 -10.63 9.11
N ASN A 2 -30.63 -10.41 8.09
CA ASN A 2 -31.59 -11.42 7.65
C ASN A 2 -31.04 -12.11 6.38
N LEU A 3 -30.29 -13.19 6.58
CA LEU A 3 -29.68 -13.96 5.49
C LEU A 3 -30.63 -15.06 5.06
N ARG A 4 -30.90 -15.12 3.76
CA ARG A 4 -31.70 -16.19 3.17
C ARG A 4 -30.74 -17.16 2.50
N PHE A 5 -30.67 -18.38 3.01
CA PHE A 5 -29.92 -19.47 2.38
C PHE A 5 -30.86 -20.18 1.41
N PRO A 6 -30.66 -20.07 0.09
CA PRO A 6 -31.51 -20.75 -0.89
C PRO A 6 -31.36 -22.27 -0.81
N ASP A 7 -30.18 -22.72 -0.42
CA ASP A 7 -29.79 -24.12 -0.30
C ASP A 7 -29.67 -24.51 1.20
N PRO A 8 -30.46 -25.50 1.68
CA PRO A 8 -30.37 -25.98 3.06
C PRO A 8 -29.03 -26.66 3.38
N ASP A 9 -28.37 -27.29 2.40
CA ASP A 9 -27.08 -27.96 2.62
C ASP A 9 -25.97 -26.93 2.84
N GLN A 10 -26.05 -25.79 2.13
CA GLN A 10 -25.18 -24.64 2.37
C GLN A 10 -25.30 -24.13 3.81
N ARG A 11 -26.54 -24.02 4.34
CA ARG A 11 -26.78 -23.61 5.73
C ARG A 11 -26.13 -24.60 6.71
N ALA A 12 -26.31 -25.90 6.50
CA ALA A 12 -25.74 -26.94 7.36
C ALA A 12 -24.20 -26.93 7.34
N ALA A 13 -23.59 -26.74 6.17
CA ALA A 13 -22.14 -26.64 6.04
C ALA A 13 -21.56 -25.44 6.80
N ILE A 14 -22.22 -24.27 6.72
CA ILE A 14 -21.81 -23.06 7.44
C ILE A 14 -21.97 -23.25 8.95
N GLU A 15 -23.05 -23.89 9.39
CA GLU A 15 -23.27 -24.18 10.82
C GLU A 15 -22.20 -25.15 11.37
N ALA A 16 -21.84 -26.17 10.60
CA ALA A 16 -20.77 -27.10 10.96
C ALA A 16 -19.40 -26.39 11.06
N ALA A 17 -19.07 -25.52 10.10
CA ALA A 17 -17.84 -24.74 10.12
C ALA A 17 -17.77 -23.78 11.31
N ALA A 18 -18.87 -23.07 11.59
CA ALA A 18 -18.97 -22.20 12.77
C ALA A 18 -18.76 -22.97 14.08
N ARG A 19 -19.36 -24.16 14.19
CA ARG A 19 -19.19 -25.05 15.35
C ARG A 19 -17.74 -25.54 15.50
N GLN A 20 -17.06 -25.87 14.40
CA GLN A 20 -15.64 -26.25 14.42
C GLN A 20 -14.75 -25.11 14.93
N GLU A 21 -15.08 -23.86 14.60
CA GLU A 21 -14.38 -22.67 15.09
C GLU A 21 -14.84 -22.22 16.50
N GLY A 22 -15.83 -22.89 17.09
CA GLY A 22 -16.34 -22.55 18.43
C GLY A 22 -17.10 -21.22 18.48
N VAL A 23 -17.61 -20.72 17.35
CA VAL A 23 -18.30 -19.43 17.25
C VAL A 23 -19.75 -19.61 16.83
N SER A 24 -20.56 -18.56 17.01
CA SER A 24 -21.92 -18.57 16.48
C SER A 24 -21.92 -18.52 14.95
N MET A 25 -22.94 -19.09 14.30
CA MET A 25 -23.09 -19.02 12.84
C MET A 25 -23.12 -17.57 12.33
N GLN A 26 -23.73 -16.65 13.07
CA GLN A 26 -23.79 -15.23 12.71
C GLN A 26 -22.41 -14.58 12.73
N GLU A 27 -21.63 -14.86 13.78
CA GLU A 27 -20.27 -14.35 13.93
C GLU A 27 -19.34 -14.90 12.84
N TYR A 28 -19.45 -16.20 12.55
CA TYR A 28 -18.71 -16.84 11.46
C TYR A 28 -18.95 -16.15 10.12
N ILE A 29 -20.23 -15.89 9.79
CA ILE A 29 -20.58 -15.23 8.52
C ILE A 29 -20.11 -13.78 8.50
N LEU A 30 -20.22 -13.06 9.63
CA LEU A 30 -19.75 -11.68 9.71
C LEU A 30 -18.23 -11.60 9.50
N ARG A 31 -17.46 -12.48 10.16
CA ARG A 31 -16.01 -12.57 9.99
C ARG A 31 -15.64 -12.90 8.55
N ALA A 32 -16.27 -13.91 7.95
CA ALA A 32 -16.03 -14.27 6.56
C ALA A 32 -16.37 -13.13 5.58
N ALA A 33 -17.43 -12.37 5.84
CA ALA A 33 -17.80 -11.21 5.03
C ALA A 33 -16.77 -10.08 5.13
N VAL A 34 -16.29 -9.78 6.34
CA VAL A 34 -15.24 -8.77 6.57
C VAL A 34 -13.92 -9.20 5.92
N ASP A 35 -13.54 -10.47 6.08
CA ASP A 35 -12.33 -10.99 5.44
C ASP A 35 -12.41 -10.92 3.92
N ARG A 36 -13.56 -11.25 3.33
CA ARG A 36 -13.77 -11.12 1.90
C ARG A 36 -13.73 -9.65 1.45
N ALA A 37 -14.36 -8.75 2.20
CA ALA A 37 -14.39 -7.32 1.87
C ALA A 37 -13.00 -6.67 1.93
N THR A 38 -12.14 -7.14 2.85
CA THR A 38 -10.80 -6.58 3.10
C THR A 38 -9.67 -7.35 2.40
N ALA A 39 -9.95 -8.46 1.71
CA ALA A 39 -8.93 -9.33 1.12
C ALA A 39 -7.99 -8.61 0.14
N VAL A 40 -8.56 -7.74 -0.71
CA VAL A 40 -7.80 -6.96 -1.69
C VAL A 40 -6.94 -5.91 -0.99
N GLU A 41 -7.52 -5.19 -0.02
CA GLU A 41 -6.82 -4.18 0.77
C GLU A 41 -5.62 -4.77 1.52
N LYS A 42 -5.80 -5.92 2.20
CA LYS A 42 -4.73 -6.63 2.91
C LYS A 42 -3.57 -6.97 1.97
N THR A 43 -3.89 -7.49 0.78
CA THR A 43 -2.88 -7.86 -0.23
C THR A 43 -2.15 -6.62 -0.75
N PHE A 44 -2.90 -5.55 -1.04
CA PHE A 44 -2.36 -4.28 -1.51
C PHE A 44 -1.40 -3.68 -0.47
N LEU A 45 -1.82 -3.57 0.79
CA LEU A 45 -0.99 -2.98 1.85
C LEU A 45 0.29 -3.78 2.10
N ALA A 46 0.21 -5.11 2.04
CA ALA A 46 1.38 -5.98 2.15
C ALA A 46 2.38 -5.73 1.00
N ALA A 47 1.90 -5.70 -0.24
CA ALA A 47 2.73 -5.42 -1.41
C ALA A 47 3.30 -4.00 -1.39
N PHE A 48 2.51 -3.02 -0.96
CA PHE A 48 2.91 -1.63 -0.83
C PHE A 48 4.02 -1.46 0.22
N LYS A 49 3.89 -2.10 1.39
CA LYS A 49 4.93 -2.08 2.42
C LYS A 49 6.23 -2.73 1.90
N ALA A 50 6.13 -3.87 1.22
CA ALA A 50 7.28 -4.52 0.62
C ALA A 50 7.96 -3.62 -0.44
N SER A 51 7.18 -2.90 -1.23
CA SER A 51 7.69 -1.91 -2.19
C SER A 51 8.41 -0.76 -1.49
N GLN A 52 7.82 -0.18 -0.44
CA GLN A 52 8.46 0.88 0.34
C GLN A 52 9.77 0.42 0.97
N THR A 53 9.82 -0.77 1.57
CA THR A 53 11.07 -1.32 2.12
C THR A 53 12.12 -1.49 1.02
N ARG A 54 11.76 -2.07 -0.13
CA ARG A 54 12.69 -2.23 -1.24
C ARG A 54 13.25 -0.90 -1.73
N SER A 55 12.39 0.11 -1.88
CA SER A 55 12.83 1.46 -2.24
C SER A 55 13.74 2.04 -1.16
N GLY A 56 13.33 2.00 0.11
CA GLY A 56 14.14 2.48 1.22
C GLY A 56 15.53 1.83 1.26
N ASP A 57 15.62 0.53 1.00
CA ASP A 57 16.88 -0.20 0.93
C ASP A 57 17.75 0.25 -0.24
N ALA A 58 17.16 0.49 -1.42
CA ALA A 58 17.88 0.97 -2.60
C ALA A 58 18.46 2.38 -2.42
N PHE A 59 17.82 3.23 -1.61
CA PHE A 59 18.27 4.60 -1.34
C PHE A 59 18.99 4.78 0.00
N ARG A 60 19.16 3.70 0.79
CA ARG A 60 19.73 3.77 2.14
C ARG A 60 21.15 4.36 2.18
N ASP A 61 21.96 4.03 1.20
CA ASP A 61 23.36 4.50 1.12
C ASP A 61 23.47 5.91 0.51
N LEU A 62 22.36 6.49 0.04
CA LEU A 62 22.30 7.85 -0.50
C LEU A 62 22.03 8.89 0.59
N THR A 63 21.73 8.48 1.82
CA THR A 63 21.44 9.38 2.95
C THR A 63 22.69 10.09 3.49
N ASP A 64 23.89 9.55 3.24
CA ASP A 64 25.18 10.17 3.61
C ASP A 64 25.79 11.02 2.48
N LEU A 65 25.06 11.23 1.38
CA LEU A 65 25.44 12.15 0.31
C LEU A 65 25.03 13.58 0.69
N ASP A 66 25.59 14.16 1.76
CA ASP A 66 25.51 15.61 1.90
C ASP A 66 26.39 16.23 0.79
N PRO A 67 25.81 16.97 -0.18
CA PRO A 67 26.61 17.50 -1.27
C PRO A 67 27.67 18.44 -0.71
N SER A 68 28.91 18.25 -1.12
CA SER A 68 30.01 19.13 -0.75
C SER A 68 29.70 20.59 -1.12
N ALA A 69 30.35 21.53 -0.44
CA ALA A 69 30.18 22.95 -0.74
C ALA A 69 30.42 23.29 -2.23
N GLU A 70 31.36 22.58 -2.87
CA GLU A 70 31.67 22.68 -4.29
C GLU A 70 30.54 22.16 -5.17
N GLN A 71 29.98 20.99 -4.86
CA GLN A 71 28.82 20.44 -5.58
C GLN A 71 27.60 21.37 -5.49
N ARG A 72 27.32 21.93 -4.30
CA ARG A 72 26.24 22.91 -4.16
C ARG A 72 26.51 24.22 -4.92
N ALA A 73 27.78 24.64 -5.02
CA ALA A 73 28.15 25.82 -5.79
C ALA A 73 27.97 25.59 -7.29
N ALA A 74 28.39 24.43 -7.79
CA ALA A 74 28.20 24.02 -9.19
C ALA A 74 26.70 23.91 -9.54
N GLU A 75 25.88 23.34 -8.66
CA GLU A 75 24.42 23.27 -8.84
C GLU A 75 23.80 24.67 -8.96
N ARG A 76 24.16 25.60 -8.06
CA ARG A 76 23.66 26.98 -8.10
C ARG A 76 24.08 27.71 -9.38
N ALA A 77 25.32 27.51 -9.83
CA ALA A 77 25.81 28.10 -11.07
C ALA A 77 25.05 27.56 -12.29
N ALA A 78 24.90 26.23 -12.40
CA ALA A 78 24.15 25.60 -13.48
C ALA A 78 22.68 26.06 -13.51
N ARG A 79 22.06 26.24 -12.34
CA ARG A 79 20.69 26.77 -12.25
C ARG A 79 20.59 28.23 -12.70
N ALA A 80 21.56 29.06 -12.33
CA ALA A 80 21.62 30.44 -12.78
C ALA A 80 21.79 30.56 -14.30
N GLU A 81 22.57 29.67 -14.92
CA GLU A 81 22.73 29.60 -16.38
C GLU A 81 21.44 29.20 -17.09
N LEU A 82 20.71 28.21 -16.57
CA LEU A 82 19.40 27.81 -17.09
C LEU A 82 18.37 28.95 -17.00
N ASP A 83 18.33 29.64 -15.86
CA ASP A 83 17.42 30.78 -15.66
C ASP A 83 17.79 32.00 -16.52
N ALA A 84 19.07 32.17 -16.83
CA ALA A 84 19.54 33.21 -17.76
C ALA A 84 19.18 32.87 -19.21
N GLY A 85 19.39 31.61 -19.62
CA GLY A 85 19.00 31.11 -20.94
C GLY A 85 17.49 31.16 -21.18
N ALA A 86 16.67 30.81 -20.18
CA ALA A 86 15.22 30.91 -20.25
C ALA A 86 14.72 32.36 -20.41
N ARG A 87 15.40 33.34 -19.80
CA ARG A 87 15.11 34.76 -19.97
C ARG A 87 15.57 35.33 -21.32
N GLY A 88 16.60 34.74 -21.94
CA GLY A 88 17.06 35.10 -23.29
C GLY A 88 16.20 34.56 -24.43
N HIS A 89 15.42 33.50 -24.20
CA HIS A 89 14.50 32.91 -25.19
C HIS A 89 13.08 33.49 -25.16
N ALA A 90 12.80 34.45 -24.30
CA ALA A 90 11.49 35.10 -24.15
C ALA A 90 11.44 36.51 -24.78
N ALA A 91 12.03 36.69 -25.96
CA ALA A 91 11.99 37.93 -26.74
C ALA A 91 11.35 37.71 -28.13
#